data_AF-A0A6J4V7T1-F1
#
_entry.id   AF-A0A6J4V7T1-F1
#
_cell.length_a   1.000
_cell.length_b   1.000
_cell.length_c   1.000
_cell.angle_alpha   90.00
_cell.angle_beta   90.00
_cell.angle_gamma   90.00
#
_symmetry.space_group_name_H-M   'P 1'
#
loop_
_entity.id
_entity.type
_entity.pdbx_description
1 polymer ?
#
loop_
_entity_poly.entity_id
_entity_poly.type
_entity_poly.pdbx_seq_one_letter_code
_entity_poly.pdbx_strand_id
1 'polypeptide(L)'
;MESGAKLVGHPIHPMLIPSPLGLLGMAVDFDLIALSTARDDLAPVAHVMIAAGIITGLLAAVFGASDRFAIPSGTRAKRSGAAHGLGNAGIVVLFAGA
;
A
#
# COMPACT_ATOMS: atom_id res chain seq x y z
N MET A 1 -17.60 13.49 3.58
CA MET A 1 -17.04 12.71 4.71
C MET A 1 -15.59 13.14 4.84
N GLU A 2 -15.21 13.69 5.98
CA GLU A 2 -13.84 14.14 6.19
C GLU A 2 -13.03 13.05 6.91
N SER A 3 -11.81 12.80 6.46
CA SER A 3 -10.83 11.98 7.20
C SER A 3 -10.54 12.63 8.55
N GLY A 4 -10.49 11.81 9.60
CA GLY A 4 -10.21 12.28 10.96
C GLY A 4 -8.75 12.70 11.15
N ALA A 5 -7.83 12.11 10.38
CA ALA A 5 -6.40 12.37 10.47
C ALA A 5 -5.93 13.20 9.26
N LYS A 6 -5.59 14.47 9.52
CA LYS A 6 -5.14 15.43 8.50
C LYS A 6 -3.74 15.95 8.80
N LEU A 7 -2.98 16.24 7.75
CA LEU A 7 -1.70 16.93 7.79
C LEU A 7 -1.75 18.11 6.82
N VAL A 8 -1.52 19.34 7.33
CA VAL A 8 -1.61 20.58 6.53
C VAL A 8 -2.96 20.69 5.78
N GLY A 9 -4.06 20.26 6.41
CA GLY A 9 -5.41 20.28 5.83
C GLY A 9 -5.74 19.13 4.87
N HIS A 10 -4.77 18.30 4.51
CA HIS A 10 -4.95 17.16 3.61
C HIS A 10 -5.11 15.84 4.38
N PRO A 11 -6.04 14.95 3.96
CA PRO A 11 -6.18 13.60 4.53
C PRO A 11 -4.88 12.79 4.41
N ILE A 12 -4.38 12.27 5.53
CA ILE A 12 -3.09 11.56 5.55
C ILE A 12 -3.15 10.25 4.77
N HIS A 13 -4.23 9.49 4.89
CA HIS A 13 -4.34 8.19 4.23
C HIS A 13 -4.19 8.31 2.69
N PRO A 14 -4.94 9.16 1.97
CA PRO A 14 -4.71 9.42 0.54
C PRO A 14 -3.32 9.89 0.16
N MET A 15 -2.64 10.67 1.02
CA MET A 15 -1.26 11.11 0.76
C MET A 15 -0.27 9.94 0.79
N LEU A 16 -0.55 8.91 1.57
CA LEU A 16 0.32 7.74 1.70
C LEU A 16 0.11 6.70 0.60
N ILE A 17 -1.07 6.63 -0.04
CA ILE A 17 -1.42 5.60 -1.04
C ILE A 17 -0.42 5.49 -2.21
N PRO A 18 0.11 6.58 -2.80
CA PRO A 18 1.02 6.47 -3.93
C PRO A 18 2.31 5.70 -3.62
N SER A 19 2.80 5.78 -2.38
CA SER A 19 4.07 5.15 -1.96
C SER A 19 4.06 3.62 -2.03
N PRO A 20 3.17 2.88 -1.34
CA PRO A 20 3.15 1.42 -1.42
C PRO A 20 2.78 0.92 -2.82
N LEU A 21 1.87 1.62 -3.52
CA LEU A 21 1.48 1.25 -4.88
C LEU A 21 2.67 1.34 -5.84
N GLY A 22 3.41 2.46 -5.79
CA GLY A 22 4.60 2.65 -6.61
C GLY A 22 5.72 1.69 -6.24
N LEU A 23 6.03 1.54 -4.95
CA LEU A 23 7.16 0.71 -4.50
C LEU A 23 6.94 -0.78 -4.77
N LEU A 24 5.77 -1.32 -4.43
CA LEU A 24 5.48 -2.74 -4.68
C LEU A 24 5.27 -3.03 -6.17
N GLY A 25 4.67 -2.09 -6.93
CA GLY A 25 4.55 -2.21 -8.38
C GLY A 25 5.91 -2.22 -9.08
N MET A 26 6.77 -1.26 -8.73
CA MET A 26 8.12 -1.19 -9.30
C MET A 26 8.99 -2.37 -8.90
N ALA A 27 8.81 -2.96 -7.71
CA ALA A 27 9.52 -4.19 -7.35
C ALA A 27 9.25 -5.32 -8.37
N VAL A 28 7.98 -5.49 -8.77
CA VAL A 28 7.60 -6.45 -9.82
C VAL A 28 8.27 -6.10 -11.14
N ASP A 29 8.26 -4.82 -11.53
CA ASP A 29 8.91 -4.39 -12.77
C ASP A 29 10.41 -4.70 -12.76
N PHE A 30 11.11 -4.45 -11.64
CA PHE A 30 12.53 -4.74 -11.50
C PHE A 30 12.83 -6.25 -11.53
N ASP A 31 11.99 -7.08 -10.90
CA ASP A 31 12.10 -8.54 -11.01
C ASP A 31 11.93 -9.02 -12.45
N LEU A 32 10.93 -8.48 -13.17
CA LEU A 32 10.70 -8.83 -14.58
C LEU A 32 11.88 -8.40 -15.48
N ILE A 33 12.47 -7.23 -15.23
CA ILE A 33 13.65 -6.77 -15.96
C ILE A 33 14.86 -7.66 -15.63
N ALA A 34 15.09 -7.98 -14.35
CA ALA A 34 16.16 -8.86 -13.92
C ALA A 34 16.11 -10.21 -14.67
N LEU A 35 14.92 -10.83 -14.70
CA LEU A 35 14.68 -12.10 -15.37
C LEU A 35 14.83 -12.03 -16.90
N SER A 36 14.34 -10.95 -17.52
CA SER A 36 14.38 -10.81 -19.00
C SER A 36 15.73 -10.36 -19.55
N THR A 37 16.56 -9.73 -18.72
CA THR A 37 17.86 -9.18 -19.13
C THR A 37 19.06 -9.89 -18.51
N ALA A 38 18.83 -10.94 -17.70
CA ALA A 38 19.86 -11.63 -16.92
C ALA A 38 20.72 -10.66 -16.07
N ARG A 39 20.04 -9.69 -15.46
CA ARG A 39 20.65 -8.65 -14.63
C ARG A 39 20.43 -8.93 -13.16
N ASP A 40 21.36 -9.68 -12.57
CA ASP A 40 21.32 -10.06 -11.16
C ASP A 40 21.44 -8.85 -10.21
N ASP A 41 21.92 -7.69 -10.71
CA ASP A 41 22.06 -6.47 -9.92
C ASP A 41 20.73 -5.78 -9.60
N LEU A 42 19.64 -6.14 -10.29
CA LEU A 42 18.32 -5.55 -10.08
C LEU A 42 17.49 -6.25 -9.00
N ALA A 43 17.77 -7.52 -8.70
CA ALA A 43 17.06 -8.26 -7.66
C ALA A 43 17.23 -7.65 -6.24
N PRO A 44 18.43 -7.20 -5.82
CA PRO A 44 18.58 -6.46 -4.56
C PRO A 44 17.79 -5.15 -4.52
N VAL A 45 17.62 -4.47 -5.67
CA VAL A 45 16.84 -3.24 -5.76
C VAL A 45 15.36 -3.54 -5.53
N ALA A 46 14.82 -4.55 -6.21
CA ALA A 46 13.45 -5.02 -6.00
C ALA A 46 13.20 -5.35 -4.51
N HIS A 47 14.15 -6.04 -3.86
CA HIS A 47 14.02 -6.39 -2.44
C HIS A 47 13.93 -5.17 -1.52
N VAL A 48 14.72 -4.10 -1.76
CA VAL A 48 14.61 -2.85 -1.00
C VAL A 48 13.28 -2.15 -1.27
N MET A 49 12.78 -2.18 -2.52
CA MET A 49 11.48 -1.62 -2.88
C MET A 49 10.33 -2.36 -2.18
N ILE A 50 10.41 -3.69 -2.08
CA ILE A 50 9.45 -4.51 -1.32
C ILE A 50 9.43 -4.08 0.15
N ALA A 51 10.60 -4.00 0.79
CA ALA A 51 10.71 -3.60 2.18
C ALA A 51 10.10 -2.20 2.44
N ALA A 52 10.45 -1.22 1.61
CA ALA A 52 9.90 0.13 1.70
C ALA A 52 8.39 0.18 1.41
N GLY A 53 7.92 -0.61 0.43
CA GLY A 53 6.52 -0.73 0.07
C GLY A 53 5.68 -1.33 1.19
N ILE A 54 6.19 -2.35 1.88
CA ILE A 54 5.54 -2.94 3.07
C ILE A 54 5.44 -1.90 4.18
N ILE A 55 6.53 -1.20 4.51
CA ILE A 55 6.54 -0.18 5.58
C ILE A 55 5.51 0.91 5.29
N THR A 56 5.53 1.47 4.08
CA THR A 56 4.59 2.53 3.69
C THR A 56 3.15 2.04 3.55
N GLY A 57 2.96 0.77 3.15
CA GLY A 57 1.65 0.12 3.08
C GLY A 57 1.02 -0.08 4.46
N LEU A 58 1.81 -0.50 5.45
CA LEU A 58 1.37 -0.63 6.83
C LEU A 58 1.03 0.74 7.44
N LEU A 59 1.84 1.78 7.17
CA LEU A 59 1.52 3.15 7.57
C LEU A 59 0.19 3.61 6.95
N ALA A 60 -0.01 3.40 5.65
CA ALA A 60 -1.27 3.73 4.98
C ALA A 60 -2.46 2.97 5.59
N ALA A 61 -2.28 1.70 5.96
CA ALA A 61 -3.32 0.88 6.59
C ALA A 61 -3.74 1.42 7.97
N VAL A 62 -2.81 1.94 8.79
CA VAL A 62 -3.13 2.56 10.09
C VAL A 62 -4.07 3.75 9.90
N PHE A 63 -3.73 4.69 9.01
CA PHE A 63 -4.57 5.86 8.76
C PHE A 63 -5.88 5.49 8.05
N GLY A 64 -5.85 4.54 7.12
CA GLY A 64 -7.06 4.06 6.44
C GLY A 64 -8.04 3.34 7.38
N ALA A 65 -7.51 2.59 8.36
CA ALA A 65 -8.31 1.99 9.41
C ALA A 65 -8.93 3.05 10.34
N SER A 66 -8.17 4.10 10.67
CA SER A 66 -8.69 5.25 11.43
C SER A 66 -9.85 5.93 10.70
N ASP A 67 -9.68 6.24 9.41
CA ASP A 67 -10.71 6.87 8.56
C ASP A 67 -11.99 6.03 8.47
N ARG A 68 -11.84 4.70 8.54
CA ARG A 68 -12.98 3.78 8.50
C ARG A 68 -13.94 4.00 9.67
N PHE A 69 -13.49 4.46 10.84
CA PHE A 69 -14.38 4.73 11.98
C PHE A 69 -15.33 5.90 11.73
N ALA A 70 -14.95 6.86 10.91
CA ALA A 70 -15.81 8.00 10.52
C ALA A 70 -16.93 7.60 9.54
N ILE A 71 -16.88 6.39 8.97
CA ILE A 71 -17.87 5.90 8.02
C ILE A 71 -19.06 5.26 8.75
N PRO A 72 -20.31 5.75 8.53
CA PRO A 72 -21.51 5.14 9.10
C PRO A 72 -21.67 3.67 8.69
N SER A 73 -22.14 2.85 9.63
CA SER A 73 -22.43 1.43 9.41
C SER A 73 -23.54 1.22 8.37
N GLY A 74 -23.54 0.05 7.72
CA GLY A 74 -24.54 -0.30 6.69
C GLY A 74 -24.36 0.40 5.34
N THR A 75 -23.39 1.30 5.19
CA THR A 75 -23.15 2.03 3.94
C THR A 75 -22.30 1.23 2.94
N ARG A 76 -22.52 1.46 1.64
CA ARG A 76 -21.65 0.93 0.56
C ARG A 76 -20.19 1.32 0.77
N ALA A 77 -19.95 2.55 1.24
CA ALA A 77 -18.61 3.07 1.53
C ALA A 77 -17.89 2.21 2.60
N LYS A 78 -18.59 1.83 3.68
CA LYS A 78 -18.01 0.97 4.74
C LYS A 78 -17.58 -0.40 4.20
N ARG A 79 -18.41 -1.00 3.34
CA ARG A 79 -18.15 -2.31 2.74
C ARG A 79 -17.02 -2.25 1.71
N SER A 80 -17.03 -1.24 0.85
CA SER A 80 -15.97 -1.03 -0.13
C SER A 80 -14.63 -0.75 0.54
N GLY A 81 -14.61 0.10 1.57
CA GLY A 81 -13.40 0.37 2.35
C GLY A 81 -12.87 -0.87 3.08
N ALA A 82 -13.76 -1.76 3.55
CA ALA A 82 -13.37 -3.05 4.11
C ALA A 82 -12.66 -3.95 3.09
N ALA A 83 -13.28 -4.13 1.92
CA ALA A 83 -12.74 -4.95 0.84
C ALA A 83 -11.40 -4.40 0.33
N HIS A 84 -11.31 -3.08 0.16
CA HIS A 84 -10.07 -2.40 -0.22
C HIS A 84 -8.97 -2.61 0.82
N GLY A 85 -9.25 -2.37 2.11
CA GLY A 85 -8.26 -2.54 3.18
C GLY A 85 -7.78 -3.99 3.33
N LEU A 86 -8.70 -4.96 3.26
CA LEU A 86 -8.35 -6.39 3.30
C LEU A 86 -7.57 -6.84 2.07
N GLY A 87 -7.94 -6.36 0.88
CA GLY A 87 -7.22 -6.66 -0.36
C GLY A 87 -5.77 -6.16 -0.30
N ASN A 88 -5.57 -4.92 0.14
CA ASN A 88 -4.21 -4.37 0.30
C ASN A 88 -3.41 -5.06 1.40
N ALA A 89 -4.04 -5.44 2.52
CA ALA A 89 -3.38 -6.23 3.54
C ALA A 89 -2.92 -7.60 2.99
N GLY A 90 -3.74 -8.23 2.15
CA GLY A 90 -3.37 -9.45 1.41
C GLY A 90 -2.15 -9.23 0.51
N ILE A 91 -2.12 -8.13 -0.25
CA ILE A 91 -0.96 -7.77 -1.09
C ILE A 91 0.31 -7.61 -0.23
N VAL A 92 0.23 -6.86 0.88
CA VAL A 92 1.37 -6.68 1.79
C VAL A 92 1.87 -8.03 2.34
N VAL A 93 0.97 -8.94 2.72
CA VAL A 93 1.33 -10.28 3.21
C VAL A 93 2.00 -11.11 2.11
N LEU A 94 1.51 -11.04 0.86
CA LEU A 94 2.12 -11.75 -0.27
C LEU A 94 3.57 -11.27 -0.50
N PHE A 95 3.79 -9.97 -0.53
CA PHE A 95 5.12 -9.39 -0.69
C PHE A 95 6.05 -9.65 0.50
N ALA A 96 5.51 -9.74 1.72
CA ALA A 96 6.30 -10.09 2.90
C ALA A 96 6.83 -11.54 2.87
N GLY A 97 6.23 -12.41 2.06
CA GLY A 97 6.69 -13.78 1.85
C GLY A 97 7.47 -14.01 0.55
N ALA A 98 7.79 -12.94 -0.20
CA ALA A 98 8.53 -13.00 -1.46
C ALA A 98 10.05 -13.07 -1.24
#